data_AF-A0AAX3CPT3-F1
#
_entry.id   AF-A0AAX3CPT3-F1
#
_cell.length_a   1.000
_cell.length_b   1.000
_cell.length_c   1.000
_cell.angle_alpha   90.00
_cell.angle_beta   90.00
_cell.angle_gamma   90.00
#
_symmetry.space_group_name_H-M   'P 1'
#
loop_
_entity.id
_entity.type
_entity.pdbx_description
1 polymer ?
#
loop_
_entity_poly.entity_id
_entity_poly.type
_entity_poly.pdbx_seq_one_letter_code
_entity_poly.pdbx_strand_id
1 'polypeptide(L)'
;MSGTVQIESFNAEFLTREKLHDLIFYRKSFDITNVADISETVKTVEYAIEHQQKKLTCRVYTEYRSTAVAGSLWSPTALLGAVSAAAIGVHNLATWNPDYEIGKNYVKRTVSVRYKK
;
A
#
# COMPACT_ATOMS: atom_id res chain seq x y z
N MET A 1 2.57 -25.09 11.10
CA MET A 1 1.84 -25.27 9.82
C MET A 1 1.91 -23.94 9.08
N SER A 2 2.73 -23.84 8.04
CA SER A 2 2.82 -22.61 7.23
C SER A 2 1.62 -22.61 6.28
N GLY A 3 0.53 -21.97 6.69
CA GLY A 3 -0.62 -21.77 5.82
C GLY A 3 -0.23 -20.85 4.68
N THR A 4 -0.40 -21.29 3.44
CA THR A 4 -0.26 -20.41 2.27
C THR A 4 -1.28 -19.29 2.40
N VAL A 5 -0.80 -18.05 2.59
CA VAL A 5 -1.67 -16.86 2.59
C VAL A 5 -2.27 -16.75 1.19
N GLN A 6 -3.58 -16.99 1.09
CA GLN A 6 -4.31 -16.79 -0.16
C GLN A 6 -4.43 -15.28 -0.40
N ILE A 7 -3.79 -14.78 -1.46
CA ILE A 7 -3.88 -13.38 -1.87
C ILE A 7 -4.90 -13.32 -3.00
N GLU A 8 -6.03 -12.67 -2.74
CA GLU A 8 -7.05 -12.47 -3.76
C GLU A 8 -6.59 -11.40 -4.76
N SER A 9 -6.80 -11.60 -6.06
CA SER A 9 -6.46 -10.61 -7.07
C SER A 9 -7.67 -10.34 -7.98
N PHE A 10 -7.93 -9.08 -8.28
CA PHE A 10 -9.03 -8.69 -9.15
C PHE A 10 -8.71 -7.39 -9.89
N ASN A 11 -9.37 -7.18 -11.03
CA ASN A 11 -9.24 -5.96 -11.81
C ASN A 11 -9.91 -4.77 -11.09
N ALA A 12 -9.30 -3.59 -11.19
CA ALA A 12 -9.80 -2.32 -10.67
C ALA A 12 -11.26 -2.02 -11.05
N GLU A 13 -11.72 -2.48 -12.21
CA GLU A 13 -13.13 -2.34 -12.63
C GLU A 13 -14.13 -3.02 -11.67
N PHE A 14 -13.68 -4.03 -10.93
CA PHE A 14 -14.48 -4.74 -9.93
C PHE A 14 -14.27 -4.20 -8.50
N LEU A 15 -13.59 -3.06 -8.34
CA LEU A 15 -13.39 -2.42 -7.04
C LEU A 15 -14.64 -1.62 -6.66
N THR A 16 -15.60 -2.27 -6.02
CA THR A 16 -16.75 -1.59 -5.39
C THR A 16 -16.43 -1.21 -3.95
N ARG A 17 -17.17 -0.23 -3.41
CA ARG A 17 -17.06 0.17 -2.00
C ARG A 17 -17.34 -1.00 -1.05
N GLU A 18 -18.35 -1.79 -1.36
CA GLU A 18 -18.76 -2.96 -0.57
C GLU A 18 -17.66 -4.03 -0.54
N LYS A 19 -17.13 -4.37 -1.72
CA LYS A 19 -16.01 -5.32 -1.82
C LYS A 19 -14.79 -4.86 -1.05
N LEU A 20 -14.42 -3.58 -1.19
CA LEU A 20 -13.30 -2.99 -0.45
C LEU A 20 -13.55 -3.03 1.05
N HIS A 21 -14.76 -2.67 1.49
CA HIS A 21 -15.14 -2.74 2.90
C HIS A 21 -14.99 -4.15 3.46
N ASP A 22 -15.50 -5.16 2.75
CA ASP A 22 -15.45 -6.56 3.18
C ASP A 22 -14.02 -7.09 3.24
N LEU A 23 -13.19 -6.80 2.23
CA LEU A 23 -11.78 -7.18 2.22
C LEU A 23 -11.05 -6.66 3.46
N ILE A 24 -11.26 -5.39 3.82
CA ILE A 24 -10.61 -4.78 4.97
C ILE A 24 -11.23 -5.29 6.28
N PHE A 25 -12.56 -5.47 6.34
CA PHE A 25 -13.28 -6.00 7.51
C PHE A 25 -12.77 -7.38 7.91
N TYR A 26 -12.60 -8.25 6.92
CA TYR A 26 -12.08 -9.61 7.08
C TYR A 26 -10.55 -9.69 7.11
N ARG A 27 -9.84 -8.56 7.11
CA ARG A 27 -8.38 -8.50 7.22
C ARG A 27 -7.64 -9.26 6.11
N LYS A 28 -8.20 -9.23 4.90
CA LYS A 28 -7.64 -9.94 3.76
C LYS A 28 -6.49 -9.15 3.13
N SER A 29 -5.51 -9.90 2.63
CA SER A 29 -4.51 -9.37 1.69
C SER A 29 -5.01 -9.56 0.27
N PHE A 30 -4.88 -8.55 -0.58
CA PHE A 30 -5.39 -8.58 -1.94
C PHE A 30 -4.60 -7.68 -2.89
N ASP A 31 -4.76 -7.92 -4.19
CA ASP A 31 -4.17 -7.15 -5.28
C ASP A 31 -5.25 -6.56 -6.18
N ILE A 32 -5.16 -5.27 -6.45
CA ILE A 32 -5.97 -4.57 -7.44
C ILE A 32 -5.13 -4.42 -8.69
N THR A 33 -5.52 -5.08 -9.78
CA THR A 33 -4.79 -5.11 -11.05
C THR A 33 -5.44 -4.21 -12.10
N ASN A 34 -4.70 -3.93 -13.19
CA ASN A 34 -5.16 -3.07 -14.28
C ASN A 34 -5.62 -1.67 -13.83
N VAL A 35 -4.87 -1.08 -12.90
CA VAL A 35 -5.21 0.20 -12.29
C VAL A 35 -4.88 1.35 -13.24
N ALA A 36 -5.88 2.17 -13.57
CA ALA A 36 -5.71 3.36 -14.39
C ALA A 36 -4.95 4.46 -13.64
N ASP A 37 -5.45 4.91 -12.48
CA ASP A 37 -4.75 5.84 -11.60
C ASP A 37 -4.37 5.16 -10.28
N ILE A 38 -3.08 4.84 -10.14
CA ILE A 38 -2.54 4.19 -8.94
C ILE A 38 -2.63 5.12 -7.73
N SER A 39 -2.38 6.41 -7.91
CA SER A 39 -2.33 7.35 -6.79
C SER A 39 -3.73 7.60 -6.23
N GLU A 40 -4.73 7.73 -7.11
CA GLU A 40 -6.13 7.83 -6.71
C GLU A 40 -6.62 6.54 -6.03
N THR A 41 -6.34 5.38 -6.64
CA THR A 41 -6.74 4.08 -6.07
C THR A 41 -6.15 3.87 -4.67
N VAL A 42 -4.88 4.24 -4.47
CA VAL A 42 -4.24 4.16 -3.14
C VAL A 42 -4.94 5.08 -2.14
N LYS A 43 -5.26 6.32 -2.49
CA LYS A 43 -6.00 7.24 -1.60
C LYS A 43 -7.35 6.67 -1.21
N THR A 44 -8.07 6.05 -2.16
CA THR A 44 -9.36 5.39 -1.87
C THR A 44 -9.19 4.23 -0.88
N VAL A 45 -8.17 3.40 -1.07
CA VAL A 45 -7.89 2.26 -0.18
C VAL A 45 -7.45 2.72 1.21
N GLU A 46 -6.51 3.67 1.28
CA GLU A 46 -6.04 4.30 2.52
C GLU A 46 -7.21 4.89 3.31
N TYR A 47 -8.03 5.71 2.65
CA TYR A 47 -9.23 6.28 3.25
C TYR A 47 -10.16 5.20 3.82
N ALA A 48 -10.43 4.12 3.06
CA ALA A 48 -11.28 3.03 3.49
C ALA A 48 -10.72 2.27 4.70
N ILE A 49 -9.40 2.07 4.78
CA ILE A 49 -8.73 1.41 5.91
C ILE A 49 -8.81 2.28 7.18
N GLU A 50 -8.47 3.56 7.06
CA GLU A 50 -8.40 4.48 8.19
C GLU A 50 -9.78 4.82 8.77
N HIS A 51 -10.81 4.86 7.93
CA HIS A 51 -12.18 5.21 8.32
C HIS A 51 -13.07 4.01 8.64
N GLN A 52 -12.53 2.79 8.60
CA GLN A 52 -13.24 1.63 9.10
C GLN A 52 -13.37 1.69 10.64
N GLN A 53 -14.37 1.03 11.21
CA GLN A 53 -14.71 1.10 12.64
C GLN A 53 -13.52 0.86 13.61
N LYS A 54 -12.51 0.09 13.17
CA LYS A 54 -11.33 -0.26 13.97
C LYS A 54 -10.16 0.74 13.84
N LYS A 55 -10.30 1.82 13.07
CA LYS A 55 -9.26 2.85 12.82
C LYS A 55 -7.88 2.24 12.56
N LEU A 56 -7.81 1.40 11.54
CA LEU A 56 -6.58 0.68 11.18
C LEU A 56 -5.57 1.63 10.55
N THR A 57 -4.29 1.31 10.70
CA THR A 57 -3.19 2.11 10.16
C THR A 57 -2.63 1.48 8.89
N CYS A 58 -2.24 2.30 7.92
CA CYS A 58 -1.57 1.83 6.72
C CYS A 58 -0.24 2.55 6.46
N ARG A 59 0.65 1.86 5.74
CA ARG A 59 1.89 2.42 5.21
C ARG A 59 1.91 2.27 3.69
N VAL A 60 2.03 3.39 2.99
CA VAL A 60 2.16 3.39 1.54
C VAL A 60 3.63 3.38 1.13
N TYR A 61 4.00 2.55 0.15
CA TYR A 61 5.33 2.56 -0.45
C TYR A 61 5.26 2.34 -1.96
N THR A 62 6.35 2.62 -2.67
CA THR A 62 6.48 2.32 -4.10
C THR A 62 7.32 1.06 -4.28
N GLU A 63 6.76 0.04 -4.95
CA GLU A 63 7.47 -1.18 -5.28
C GLU A 63 8.60 -0.88 -6.30
N TYR A 64 9.64 -1.72 -6.34
CA TYR A 64 10.76 -1.60 -7.28
C TYR A 64 11.61 -0.32 -7.19
N ARG A 65 11.55 0.43 -6.08
CA ARG A 65 12.44 1.59 -5.86
C ARG A 65 13.93 1.21 -5.72
N SER A 66 14.29 -0.07 -5.81
CA SER A 66 15.62 -0.60 -5.51
C SER A 66 16.65 -0.54 -6.65
N THR A 67 16.25 -0.26 -7.90
CA THR A 67 17.23 -0.21 -9.01
C THR A 67 17.82 1.18 -9.28
N ALA A 68 17.13 2.27 -8.93
CA ALA A 68 17.64 3.63 -9.16
C ALA A 68 18.47 4.20 -7.99
N VAL A 69 18.36 3.62 -6.78
CA VAL A 69 19.02 4.16 -5.58
C VAL A 69 20.34 3.45 -5.25
N ALA A 70 20.66 2.33 -5.89
CA ALA A 70 21.95 1.66 -5.68
C ALA A 70 23.15 2.54 -6.09
N GLY A 71 22.96 3.47 -7.04
CA GLY A 71 24.01 4.42 -7.46
C GLY A 71 24.07 5.72 -6.67
N SER A 72 23.07 6.03 -5.82
CA SER A 72 22.95 7.33 -5.12
C SER A 72 23.05 7.22 -3.59
N LEU A 73 23.11 6.00 -3.04
CA LEU A 73 23.09 5.74 -1.60
C LEU A 73 24.32 6.26 -0.81
N TRP A 74 25.32 6.82 -1.48
CA TRP A 74 26.51 7.42 -0.88
C TRP A 74 26.53 8.96 -0.92
N SER A 75 25.48 9.61 -1.43
CA SER A 75 25.41 11.08 -1.48
C SER A 75 24.64 11.64 -0.27
N PRO A 76 25.09 12.75 0.37
CA PRO A 76 24.35 13.40 1.46
C PRO A 76 22.90 13.76 1.12
N THR A 77 22.59 13.92 -0.17
CA THR A 77 21.25 14.14 -0.71
C THR A 77 20.33 12.91 -0.67
N ALA A 78 20.86 11.70 -0.54
CA ALA A 78 20.06 10.48 -0.40
C ALA A 78 19.36 10.40 0.97
N LEU A 79 19.95 10.98 2.02
CA LEU A 79 19.31 11.13 3.32
C LEU A 79 18.08 12.04 3.23
N LEU A 80 18.11 13.09 2.39
CA LEU A 80 16.95 13.95 2.12
C LEU A 80 15.94 13.29 1.16
N GLY A 81 16.38 12.42 0.23
CA GLY A 81 15.52 11.64 -0.67
C GLY A 81 14.83 10.42 -0.01
N ALA A 82 15.30 10.00 1.16
CA ALA A 82 14.58 9.09 2.05
C ALA A 82 13.39 9.80 2.73
N VAL A 83 13.46 11.12 2.92
CA VAL A 83 12.38 11.96 3.46
C VAL A 83 11.28 12.19 2.42
N SER A 84 11.60 12.25 1.12
CA SER A 84 10.58 12.44 0.07
C SER A 84 9.64 11.24 -0.16
N ALA A 85 9.87 10.10 0.50
CA ALA A 85 8.91 8.99 0.52
C ALA A 85 7.77 9.20 1.54
N ALA A 86 7.92 10.18 2.44
CA ALA A 86 6.92 10.59 3.42
C ALA A 86 6.00 11.71 2.88
N ALA A 87 5.61 11.63 1.61
CA ALA A 87 4.64 12.56 1.05
C ALA A 87 3.21 12.19 1.50
N ILE A 88 2.91 12.61 2.74
CA ILE A 88 1.62 13.14 3.21
C ILE A 88 0.45 12.14 3.33
N GLY A 89 0.28 11.62 4.54
CA GLY A 89 -0.89 10.89 5.02
C GLY A 89 -0.68 10.40 6.46
N VAL A 90 -0.98 11.28 7.44
CA VAL A 90 -1.02 11.07 8.90
C VAL A 90 0.32 10.68 9.61
N HIS A 91 0.73 11.52 10.54
CA HIS A 91 2.07 11.59 11.14
C HIS A 91 2.56 10.30 11.85
N ASN A 92 3.68 9.76 11.36
CA ASN A 92 4.79 9.11 12.08
C ASN A 92 4.55 7.88 12.99
N LEU A 93 3.30 7.54 13.35
CA LEU A 93 2.97 6.37 14.18
C LEU A 93 2.88 5.07 13.36
N ALA A 94 2.47 5.19 12.09
CA ALA A 94 2.30 4.07 11.15
C ALA A 94 3.62 3.54 10.54
N THR A 95 4.76 4.17 10.82
CA THR A 95 6.04 3.82 10.16
C THR A 95 6.62 2.50 10.68
N TRP A 96 6.40 2.17 11.96
CA TRP A 96 7.08 1.06 12.62
C TRP A 96 6.28 -0.25 12.64
N ASN A 97 4.95 -0.20 12.71
CA ASN A 97 4.11 -1.42 12.75
C ASN A 97 2.66 -1.16 12.27
N PRO A 98 2.46 -0.83 10.98
CA PRO A 98 1.13 -0.58 10.44
C PRO A 98 0.29 -1.87 10.41
N ASP A 99 -1.04 -1.74 10.44
CA ASP A 99 -1.94 -2.88 10.21
C ASP A 99 -1.88 -3.35 8.76
N TYR A 100 -1.72 -2.41 7.83
CA TYR A 100 -1.62 -2.67 6.40
C TYR A 100 -0.40 -2.03 5.74
N GLU A 101 0.12 -2.68 4.72
CA GLU A 101 1.06 -2.11 3.76
C GLU A 101 0.38 -2.00 2.39
N ILE A 102 0.54 -0.85 1.73
CA ILE A 102 -0.01 -0.56 0.41
C ILE A 102 1.15 -0.30 -0.56
N GLY A 103 1.37 -1.24 -1.48
CA GLY A 103 2.43 -1.20 -2.49
C GLY A 103 1.94 -0.62 -3.82
N LYS A 104 2.63 0.41 -4.31
CA LYS A 104 2.38 1.01 -5.63
C LYS A 104 3.28 0.37 -6.68
N ASN A 105 2.68 -0.32 -7.65
CA ASN A 105 3.39 -0.93 -8.76
C ASN A 105 3.03 -0.25 -10.08
N TYR A 106 3.81 0.76 -10.47
CA TYR A 106 3.60 1.51 -11.70
C TYR A 106 3.91 0.69 -12.97
N VAL A 107 4.78 -0.32 -12.87
CA VAL A 107 5.16 -1.17 -14.01
C VAL A 107 4.04 -2.15 -14.35
N LYS A 108 3.51 -2.85 -13.34
CA LYS A 108 2.43 -3.83 -13.51
C LYS A 108 1.03 -3.23 -13.41
N ARG A 109 0.91 -1.91 -13.23
CA ARG A 109 -0.36 -1.21 -12.96
C ARG A 109 -1.18 -1.90 -11.86
N THR A 110 -0.52 -2.18 -10.74
CA THR A 110 -1.10 -2.94 -9.63
C THR A 110 -0.95 -2.19 -8.31
N VAL A 111 -1.96 -2.29 -7.45
CA VAL A 111 -1.90 -1.86 -6.06
C VAL A 111 -1.98 -3.10 -5.18
N SER A 112 -0.92 -3.36 -4.43
CA SER A 112 -0.83 -4.50 -3.50
C SER A 112 -1.26 -4.04 -2.11
N VAL A 113 -2.21 -4.74 -1.48
CA VAL A 113 -2.66 -4.46 -0.11
C VAL A 113 -2.35 -5.67 0.74
N ARG A 114 -1.54 -5.49 1.79
CA ARG A 114 -1.04 -6.58 2.64
C ARG A 114 -1.39 -6.32 4.10
N TYR A 115 -2.18 -7.21 4.69
CA TYR A 115 -2.42 -7.21 6.12
C TYR A 115 -1.20 -7.80 6.86
N LYS A 116 -0.76 -7.15 7.94
CA LYS A 116 0.51 -7.46 8.62
C LYS A 116 0.37 -8.12 10.00
N LYS A 117 -0.85 -8.19 10.54
CA LYS A 117 -1.11 -8.64 11.92
C LYS A 117 -1.94 -9.92 11.98
#